data_AF-A0A2V5X8U5-F1
#
_entry.id   AF-A0A2V5X8U5-F1
#
_cell.length_a   1.000
_cell.length_b   1.000
_cell.length_c   1.000
_cell.angle_alpha   90.00
_cell.angle_beta   90.00
_cell.angle_gamma   90.00
#
_symmetry.space_group_name_H-M   'P 1'
#
loop_
_entity.id
_entity.type
_entity.pdbx_description
1 polymer ?
#
loop_
_entity_poly.entity_id
_entity_poly.type
_entity_poly.pdbx_seq_one_letter_code
_entity_poly.pdbx_strand_id
1 'polypeptide(L)'
;MQVVWVWIARFLSGERFRKATPEERRFFSAYFLFVPLWGAFFVWFGITFMDTARAVSLWMCVTTFGVVLFFGSHYWGKFVPEKVSWILGGIIWAVVVCLALTGVLTL
;
A
#
# COMPACT_ATOMS: atom_id res chain seq x y z
N MET A 1 8.34 -4.08 -16.00
CA MET A 1 6.94 -4.43 -16.36
C MET A 1 6.63 -5.93 -16.22
N GLN A 2 7.49 -6.86 -16.71
CA GLN A 2 7.25 -8.31 -16.55
C GLN A 2 7.04 -8.76 -15.09
N VAL A 3 7.77 -8.16 -14.14
CA VAL A 3 7.69 -8.44 -12.70
C VAL A 3 6.28 -8.24 -12.13
N VAL A 4 5.53 -7.27 -12.66
CA VAL A 4 4.18 -6.92 -12.17
C VAL A 4 3.15 -7.96 -12.58
N TRP A 5 3.22 -8.43 -13.83
CA TRP A 5 2.29 -9.44 -14.34
C TRP A 5 2.48 -10.80 -13.66
N VAL A 6 3.74 -11.18 -13.43
CA VAL A 6 4.09 -12.38 -12.67
C VAL A 6 3.61 -12.27 -11.22
N TRP A 7 3.70 -11.08 -10.62
CA TRP A 7 3.19 -10.84 -9.28
C TRP A 7 1.66 -10.95 -9.20
N ILE A 8 0.91 -10.30 -10.11
CA ILE A 8 -0.57 -10.39 -10.13
C ILE A 8 -0.99 -11.86 -10.28
N ALA A 9 -0.37 -12.59 -11.21
CA ALA A 9 -0.65 -14.00 -11.44
C ALA A 9 -0.36 -14.87 -10.20
N ARG A 10 0.75 -14.62 -9.49
CA ARG A 10 1.13 -15.35 -8.26
C ARG A 10 0.28 -14.99 -7.05
N PHE A 11 -0.18 -13.75 -6.97
CA PHE A 11 -1.07 -13.31 -5.91
C PHE A 11 -2.44 -14.00 -6.03
N LEU A 12 -2.92 -14.17 -7.28
CA LEU A 12 -4.15 -14.89 -7.60
C LEU A 12 -4.00 -16.41 -7.45
N SER A 13 -2.81 -16.98 -7.69
CA SER A 13 -2.56 -18.42 -7.56
C SER A 13 -2.16 -18.89 -6.15
N GLY A 14 -1.86 -17.96 -5.23
CA GLY A 14 -1.46 -18.27 -3.85
C GLY A 14 0.02 -18.67 -3.66
N GLU A 15 0.81 -18.75 -4.73
CA GLU A 15 2.25 -19.12 -4.68
C GLU A 15 3.17 -17.93 -4.27
N ARG A 16 2.77 -17.14 -3.26
CA ARG A 16 3.29 -15.77 -3.05
C ARG A 16 4.80 -15.63 -2.82
N PHE A 17 5.47 -16.58 -2.16
CA PHE A 17 6.88 -16.38 -1.74
C PHE A 17 7.84 -17.54 -2.00
N ARG A 18 7.36 -18.67 -2.53
CA ARG A 18 8.22 -19.86 -2.69
C ARG A 18 9.35 -19.64 -3.72
N LYS A 19 9.18 -18.70 -4.67
CA LYS A 19 10.15 -18.36 -5.73
C LYS A 19 10.22 -16.84 -6.02
N ALA A 20 10.21 -16.00 -4.97
CA ALA A 20 10.23 -14.55 -5.15
C ALA A 20 11.62 -14.04 -5.55
N THR A 21 11.71 -13.33 -6.68
CA THR A 21 12.96 -12.69 -7.12
C THR A 21 13.33 -11.51 -6.20
N PRO A 22 14.61 -11.08 -6.15
CA PRO A 22 15.00 -9.93 -5.33
C PRO A 22 14.25 -8.64 -5.66
N GLU A 23 13.88 -8.44 -6.93
CA GLU A 23 13.06 -7.30 -7.35
C GLU A 23 11.62 -7.39 -6.84
N GLU A 24 11.00 -8.59 -6.87
CA GLU A 24 9.67 -8.82 -6.33
C GLU A 24 9.63 -8.56 -4.81
N ARG A 25 10.67 -8.97 -4.08
CA ARG A 25 10.78 -8.71 -2.63
C ARG A 25 10.91 -7.22 -2.30
N ARG A 26 11.67 -6.48 -3.09
CA ARG A 26 11.80 -5.03 -2.95
C ARG A 26 10.48 -4.32 -3.22
N PHE A 27 9.77 -4.70 -4.29
CA PHE A 27 8.44 -4.18 -4.58
C PHE A 27 7.46 -4.49 -3.44
N PHE A 28 7.48 -5.71 -2.91
CA PHE A 28 6.58 -6.11 -1.83
C PHE A 28 6.85 -5.38 -0.52
N SER A 29 8.12 -5.24 -0.13
CA SER A 29 8.48 -4.48 1.07
C SER A 29 8.11 -2.99 0.95
N ALA A 30 8.23 -2.41 -0.24
CA ALA A 30 7.74 -1.07 -0.53
C ALA A 30 6.20 -0.99 -0.40
N TYR A 31 5.49 -1.95 -1.01
CA TYR A 31 4.04 -2.03 -0.91
C TYR A 31 3.57 -2.17 0.55
N PHE A 32 4.22 -3.02 1.34
CA PHE A 32 3.95 -3.21 2.76
C PHE A 32 4.12 -1.92 3.59
N LEU A 33 5.09 -1.08 3.23
CA LEU A 33 5.30 0.23 3.85
C LEU A 33 4.19 1.23 3.49
N PHE A 34 3.77 1.25 2.22
CA PHE A 34 2.81 2.24 1.75
C PHE A 34 1.37 1.93 2.16
N VAL A 35 0.96 0.65 2.16
CA VAL A 35 -0.41 0.23 2.52
C VAL A 35 -0.96 0.87 3.79
N PRO A 36 -0.27 0.84 4.96
CA PRO A 36 -0.81 1.43 6.19
C PRO A 36 -0.92 2.96 6.13
N LEU A 37 0.01 3.67 5.47
CA LEU A 37 -0.07 5.12 5.28
C LEU A 37 -1.32 5.50 4.49
N TRP A 38 -1.56 4.74 3.43
CA TRP A 38 -2.67 4.91 2.53
C TRP A 38 -4.00 4.50 3.16
N GLY A 39 -4.03 3.42 3.92
CA GLY A 39 -5.18 3.03 4.74
C GLY A 39 -5.52 4.10 5.79
N ALA A 40 -4.51 4.63 6.47
CA ALA A 40 -4.65 5.72 7.43
C ALA A 40 -5.24 6.98 6.79
N PHE A 41 -4.70 7.40 5.64
CA PHE A 41 -5.23 8.53 4.87
C PHE A 41 -6.69 8.30 4.47
N PHE A 42 -7.04 7.08 4.04
CA PHE A 42 -8.40 6.77 3.62
C PHE A 42 -9.39 6.71 4.79
N VAL A 43 -8.97 6.27 5.97
CA VAL A 43 -9.82 6.32 7.17
C VAL A 43 -10.06 7.77 7.57
N TRP A 44 -9.01 8.59 7.58
CA TRP A 44 -9.08 9.99 8.00
C TRP A 44 -9.85 10.89 7.00
N PHE A 45 -9.52 10.84 5.72
CA PHE A 45 -10.15 11.66 4.68
C PHE A 45 -11.37 11.00 4.06
N GLY A 46 -11.28 9.68 3.86
CA GLY A 46 -12.21 8.94 3.04
C GLY A 46 -13.57 8.76 3.68
N ILE A 47 -13.70 8.67 5.01
CA ILE A 47 -15.02 8.51 5.64
C ILE A 47 -15.93 9.70 5.30
N THR A 48 -15.47 10.92 5.58
CA THR A 48 -16.24 12.15 5.30
C THR A 48 -16.46 12.38 3.80
N PHE A 49 -15.45 12.05 2.98
CA PHE A 49 -15.55 12.17 1.52
C PHE A 49 -16.52 11.13 0.93
N MET A 50 -16.51 9.88 1.42
CA MET A 50 -17.36 8.81 0.92
C MET A 50 -18.83 9.03 1.20
N ASP A 51 -19.17 9.67 2.32
CA ASP A 51 -20.56 9.96 2.68
C ASP A 51 -21.22 11.02 1.76
N THR A 52 -20.41 11.85 1.09
CA THR A 52 -20.90 12.96 0.25
C THR A 52 -20.52 12.86 -1.22
N ALA A 53 -19.56 12.00 -1.58
CA ALA A 53 -19.05 11.89 -2.94
C ALA A 53 -19.97 11.11 -3.88
N ARG A 54 -20.05 11.57 -5.13
CA ARG A 54 -20.69 10.84 -6.23
C ARG A 54 -19.82 9.65 -6.65
N ALA A 55 -20.44 8.63 -7.24
CA ALA A 55 -19.75 7.41 -7.71
C ALA A 55 -18.53 7.70 -8.60
N VAL A 56 -18.60 8.72 -9.47
CA VAL A 56 -17.48 9.12 -10.34
C VAL A 56 -16.31 9.69 -9.52
N SER A 57 -16.59 10.50 -8.51
CA SER A 57 -15.57 11.06 -7.62
C SER A 57 -14.88 9.99 -6.78
N LEU A 58 -15.64 9.00 -6.31
CA LEU A 58 -15.10 7.81 -5.64
C LEU A 58 -14.19 7.01 -6.57
N TRP A 59 -14.64 6.75 -7.80
CA TRP A 59 -13.85 6.02 -8.78
C TRP A 59 -12.53 6.75 -9.10
N MET A 60 -12.55 8.08 -9.30
CA MET A 60 -11.33 8.86 -9.53
C MET A 60 -10.39 8.82 -8.32
N CYS A 61 -10.93 8.89 -7.11
CA CYS A 61 -10.14 8.81 -5.87
C CYS A 61 -9.45 7.44 -5.74
N VAL A 62 -10.21 6.34 -5.86
CA VAL A 62 -9.68 4.96 -5.79
C VAL A 62 -8.69 4.67 -6.92
N THR A 63 -8.95 5.17 -8.12
CA THR A 63 -8.02 5.01 -9.25
C THR A 63 -6.71 5.76 -9.00
N THR A 64 -6.79 7.02 -8.57
CA THR A 64 -5.60 7.82 -8.23
C THR A 64 -4.80 7.14 -7.11
N PHE A 65 -5.50 6.63 -6.10
CA PHE A 65 -4.90 5.86 -5.02
C PHE A 65 -4.16 4.63 -5.53
N GLY A 66 -4.80 3.81 -6.36
CA GLY A 66 -4.18 2.60 -6.91
C GLY A 66 -2.94 2.92 -7.75
N VAL A 67 -3.01 3.99 -8.55
CA VAL A 67 -1.89 4.49 -9.35
C VAL A 67 -0.74 4.94 -8.46
N VAL A 68 -0.98 5.80 -7.47
CA VAL A 68 0.08 6.30 -6.58
C VAL A 68 0.69 5.19 -5.74
N LEU A 69 -0.13 4.28 -5.19
CA LEU A 69 0.35 3.12 -4.45
C LEU A 69 1.25 2.23 -5.32
N PHE A 70 0.81 1.95 -6.55
CA PHE A 70 1.53 1.10 -7.48
C PHE A 70 2.85 1.73 -7.94
N PHE A 71 2.82 2.96 -8.45
CA PHE A 71 4.02 3.65 -8.92
C PHE A 71 4.93 4.02 -7.76
N GLY A 72 4.39 4.45 -6.61
CA GLY A 72 5.15 4.72 -5.40
C GLY A 72 5.92 3.49 -4.93
N SER A 73 5.26 2.33 -4.85
CA SER A 73 5.92 1.06 -4.50
C SER A 73 6.96 0.65 -5.54
N HIS A 74 6.68 0.86 -6.82
CA HIS A 74 7.58 0.53 -7.91
C HIS A 74 8.87 1.37 -7.88
N TYR A 75 8.74 2.69 -7.79
CA TYR A 75 9.88 3.59 -7.73
C TYR A 75 10.65 3.42 -6.41
N TRP A 76 9.95 3.33 -5.27
CA TRP A 76 10.60 3.12 -3.99
C TRP A 76 11.42 1.82 -3.96
N GLY A 77 10.85 0.70 -4.41
CA GLY A 77 11.56 -0.58 -4.47
C GLY A 77 12.77 -0.60 -5.41
N LYS A 78 12.87 0.36 -6.35
CA LYS A 78 14.03 0.52 -7.23
C LYS A 78 15.20 1.18 -6.52
N PHE A 79 14.93 2.16 -5.65
CA PHE A 79 15.96 2.98 -5.00
C PHE A 79 16.29 2.55 -3.57
N VAL A 80 15.32 1.97 -2.86
CA VAL A 80 15.43 1.69 -1.42
C VAL A 80 15.62 0.19 -1.18
N PRO A 81 16.61 -0.22 -0.36
CA PRO A 81 16.80 -1.61 0.01
C PRO A 81 15.59 -2.20 0.75
N GLU A 82 15.35 -3.49 0.52
CA GLU A 82 14.25 -4.25 1.14
C GLU A 82 14.25 -4.13 2.68
N LYS A 83 15.41 -4.27 3.33
CA LYS A 83 15.53 -4.21 4.80
C LYS A 83 15.04 -2.87 5.37
N VAL A 84 15.35 -1.77 4.70
CA VAL A 84 14.93 -0.42 5.13
C VAL A 84 13.42 -0.30 5.04
N SER A 85 12.83 -0.79 3.94
CA SER A 85 11.38 -0.76 3.74
C SER A 85 10.63 -1.61 4.77
N TRP A 86 11.17 -2.77 5.18
CA TRP A 86 10.58 -3.57 6.25
C TRP A 86 10.63 -2.90 7.62
N ILE A 87 11.77 -2.29 7.99
CA ILE A 87 11.92 -1.60 9.27
C ILE A 87 10.96 -0.40 9.34
N LEU A 88 10.97 0.44 8.31
CA LEU A 88 10.09 1.60 8.22
C LEU A 88 8.61 1.17 8.17
N GLY A 89 8.29 0.13 7.39
CA GLY A 89 6.96 -0.45 7.33
C GLY A 89 6.49 -0.92 8.70
N GLY A 90 7.32 -1.65 9.45
CA GLY A 90 6.99 -2.10 10.81
C GLY A 90 6.70 -0.93 11.77
N ILE A 91 7.52 0.12 11.72
CA ILE A 91 7.30 1.34 12.54
C ILE A 91 5.98 2.01 12.16
N ILE A 92 5.74 2.21 10.86
CA ILE A 92 4.53 2.86 10.36
C ILE A 92 3.29 2.05 10.75
N TRP A 93 3.31 0.73 10.57
CA TRP A 93 2.22 -0.14 11.00
C TRP A 93 1.94 -0.01 12.49
N ALA A 94 2.98 -0.03 13.33
CA ALA A 94 2.81 0.15 14.77
C ALA A 94 2.15 1.51 15.09
N VAL A 95 2.60 2.60 14.47
CA VAL A 95 2.02 3.93 14.66
C VAL A 95 0.57 3.99 14.17
N VAL A 96 0.28 3.52 12.95
CA VAL A 96 -1.07 3.54 12.38
C VAL A 96 -2.04 2.69 13.19
N VAL A 97 -1.62 1.51 13.64
CA VAL A 97 -2.44 0.65 14.52
C VAL A 97 -2.69 1.33 15.86
N CYS A 98 -1.66 1.94 16.48
CA CYS A 98 -1.84 2.71 17.71
C CYS A 98 -2.83 3.86 17.52
N LEU A 99 -2.71 4.65 16.44
CA LEU A 99 -3.62 5.75 16.12
C LEU A 99 -5.06 5.26 15.86
N ALA A 100 -5.21 4.11 15.22
CA ALA A 100 -6.52 3.50 14.99
C ALA A 100 -7.15 3.03 16.31
N LEU A 101 -6.36 2.40 17.20
CA LEU A 101 -6.84 1.91 18.50
C LEU A 101 -7.19 3.06 19.47
N THR A 102 -6.52 4.20 19.38
CA THR A 102 -6.82 5.37 20.21
C THR A 102 -7.96 6.24 19.65
N GLY A 103 -8.53 5.88 18.49
CA GLY A 103 -9.63 6.62 17.85
C GLY A 103 -9.21 7.96 17.24
N VAL A 104 -7.93 8.33 17.33
CA VAL A 104 -7.39 9.57 16.74
C VAL A 104 -7.46 9.55 15.22
N LEU A 105 -7.40 8.37 14.61
CA LEU A 105 -7.48 8.20 13.16
C LEU A 105 -8.90 8.43 12.60
N THR A 106 -9.93 8.36 13.44
CA THR A 106 -11.36 8.42 13.07
C THR A 106 -12.05 9.72 13.50
N LEU A 107 -11.33 10.63 14.16
CA LEU A 107 -11.80 11.94 14.64
C LEU A 107 -11.44 13.04 13.63
#